data_AF-A0AAV4BJU6-F1
#
_entry.id   AF-A0AAV4BJU6-F1
#
_cell.length_a   1.000
_cell.length_b   1.000
_cell.length_c   1.000
_cell.angle_alpha   90.00
_cell.angle_beta   90.00
_cell.angle_gamma   90.00
#
_symmetry.space_group_name_H-M   'P 1'
#
loop_
_entity.id
_entity.type
_entity.pdbx_description
1 polymer ?
#
loop_
_entity_poly.entity_id
_entity_poly.type
_entity_poly.pdbx_seq_one_letter_code
_entity_poly.pdbx_strand_id
1 'polypeptide(L)'
;MDLDNIEGKVHVPKDPEPLVRQMVVEKDKSISANGGKGPPAAAAAAPKASDAGGARQQDLLADDNPAQIHAEPEEEATSQPAASEQSDNSRVKFSPACEVKAKDVTSAIRRAKTAQCKQQIADVFCLQEEGKLYNLKLPNFCPNKRTDGGHYYGCYRDSGSQRDLEGGMEQLDDNSPQACVNHCYRSGMRYAGLQFTKECWCGNQFGRHGARLDEAHCHSRCPGNASETCGAYLSNRVFGTGVQEMKRVEAPLQHPAVDKAEPRVKIVFVLTVNGRAVRQVARLLRVIYSPDHFYYIHVDKRQEFLYRELLPLQDRLSNVMLTSKRFSTIWGGASLLQAHLTFLSELFLERPAWNWDYYINLSESDYPVKSVTDLTEYLTAYKGISYLRSSGKNVPRFIKKQGMDQTFHECENHLWRVGPRPLPYGIVFDGGSDWVGLWREFAHYAVFSQDELVLGLKQYYKYSLLPVE
;
A
#
# COMPACT_ATOMS: atom_id res chain seq x y z
N MET A 1 8.19 -13.34 -29.14
CA MET A 1 6.77 -13.10 -29.47
C MET A 1 6.72 -11.76 -30.18
N ASP A 2 6.56 -11.78 -31.50
CA ASP A 2 6.40 -10.54 -32.26
C ASP A 2 5.01 -9.97 -32.07
N LEU A 3 4.92 -8.65 -31.90
CA LEU A 3 3.64 -7.97 -31.64
C LEU A 3 2.66 -8.08 -32.81
N ASP A 4 3.13 -8.42 -34.01
CA ASP A 4 2.31 -8.53 -35.23
C ASP A 4 2.07 -9.99 -35.64
N ASN A 5 2.71 -10.97 -34.99
CA ASN A 5 2.71 -12.37 -35.44
C ASN A 5 1.56 -13.20 -34.84
N ILE A 6 0.36 -12.63 -34.91
CA ILE A 6 -0.92 -13.33 -34.80
C ILE A 6 -1.66 -13.05 -36.11
N GLU A 7 -1.64 -14.05 -37.01
CA GLU A 7 -2.15 -14.07 -38.39
C GLU A 7 -1.20 -13.57 -39.51
N GLY A 8 -1.01 -14.41 -40.54
CA GLY A 8 -0.70 -13.95 -41.92
C GLY A 8 0.77 -13.85 -42.36
N LYS A 9 1.28 -14.86 -43.09
CA LYS A 9 2.57 -14.80 -43.81
C LYS A 9 2.63 -13.65 -44.85
N VAL A 10 3.62 -12.76 -44.77
CA VAL A 10 4.17 -11.99 -45.90
C VAL A 10 5.71 -11.90 -45.76
N HIS A 11 6.43 -11.76 -46.88
CA HIS A 11 7.90 -11.71 -46.96
C HIS A 11 8.40 -10.27 -47.13
N VAL A 12 9.52 -9.89 -46.49
CA VAL A 12 10.04 -8.50 -46.46
C VAL A 12 11.57 -8.45 -46.63
N PRO A 13 12.10 -7.59 -47.52
CA PRO A 13 13.51 -7.20 -47.54
C PRO A 13 13.74 -5.72 -47.15
N LYS A 14 14.50 -5.53 -46.07
CA LYS A 14 15.39 -4.39 -45.68
C LYS A 14 15.04 -2.91 -46.03
N ASP A 15 14.96 -2.13 -44.94
CA ASP A 15 15.43 -0.74 -44.74
C ASP A 15 14.67 0.40 -45.50
N PRO A 16 14.67 1.67 -45.00
CA PRO A 16 13.78 2.04 -43.89
C PRO A 16 12.95 3.34 -44.08
N GLU A 17 11.77 3.37 -43.43
CA GLU A 17 10.78 4.47 -43.32
C GLU A 17 10.13 5.03 -44.62
N PRO A 18 8.93 5.68 -44.55
CA PRO A 18 7.94 5.76 -43.45
C PRO A 18 6.57 5.16 -43.86
N LEU A 19 5.90 4.40 -42.96
CA LEU A 19 4.64 3.70 -43.28
C LEU A 19 3.52 3.90 -42.24
N VAL A 20 3.00 5.13 -42.10
CA VAL A 20 1.74 5.41 -41.36
C VAL A 20 0.83 6.37 -42.13
N ARG A 21 0.47 6.03 -43.38
CA ARG A 21 -0.65 6.65 -44.13
C ARG A 21 -0.94 5.91 -45.45
N GLN A 22 -1.82 4.89 -45.42
CA GLN A 22 -2.76 4.48 -46.50
C GLN A 22 -3.35 3.07 -46.22
N MET A 23 -4.53 2.99 -45.59
CA MET A 23 -5.47 1.84 -45.69
C MET A 23 -6.91 2.29 -45.40
N VAL A 24 -7.50 3.09 -46.29
CA VAL A 24 -8.94 3.46 -46.23
C VAL A 24 -9.52 3.53 -47.65
N VAL A 25 -9.94 2.40 -48.21
CA VAL A 25 -10.87 2.28 -49.36
C VAL A 25 -11.61 0.93 -49.23
N GLU A 26 -12.95 0.97 -49.25
CA GLU A 26 -13.90 -0.15 -49.46
C GLU A 26 -13.82 -1.41 -48.55
N LYS A 27 -14.94 -1.98 -48.06
CA LYS A 27 -16.29 -2.02 -48.64
C LYS A 27 -17.41 -1.77 -47.64
N ASP A 28 -18.39 -0.99 -48.08
CA ASP A 28 -19.76 -1.03 -47.57
C ASP A 28 -20.53 -2.24 -48.14
N LYS A 29 -21.36 -2.89 -47.31
CA LYS A 29 -22.83 -2.84 -47.47
C LYS A 29 -23.62 -3.61 -46.40
N SER A 30 -24.50 -2.87 -45.74
CA SER A 30 -25.85 -3.25 -45.26
C SER A 30 -26.04 -4.48 -44.36
N ILE A 31 -26.59 -4.23 -43.16
CA ILE A 31 -28.03 -4.43 -42.87
C ILE A 31 -28.45 -3.41 -41.78
N SER A 32 -29.74 -3.09 -41.65
CA SER A 32 -30.24 -1.87 -40.99
C SER A 32 -31.15 -2.14 -39.78
N ALA A 33 -31.09 -1.21 -38.80
CA ALA A 33 -32.04 -0.98 -37.68
C ALA A 33 -32.31 -2.17 -36.73
N ASN A 34 -32.48 -1.99 -35.41
CA ASN A 34 -33.40 -1.01 -34.81
C ASN A 34 -33.19 -0.89 -33.28
N GLY A 35 -33.75 0.16 -32.66
CA GLY A 35 -34.14 0.19 -31.23
C GLY A 35 -33.04 0.27 -30.17
N GLY A 36 -33.02 1.36 -29.40
CA GLY A 36 -32.12 1.54 -28.25
C GLY A 36 -32.82 1.38 -26.88
N LYS A 37 -32.00 1.15 -25.84
CA LYS A 37 -32.25 1.51 -24.43
C LYS A 37 -30.91 1.46 -23.66
N GLY A 38 -30.73 2.35 -22.68
CA GLY A 38 -29.47 2.46 -21.93
C GLY A 38 -29.26 1.33 -20.90
N PRO A 39 -28.02 1.07 -20.47
CA PRO A 39 -27.72 0.04 -19.49
C PRO A 39 -28.09 0.47 -18.06
N PRO A 40 -28.68 -0.41 -17.23
CA PRO A 40 -28.80 -0.20 -15.79
C PRO A 40 -27.45 -0.44 -15.08
N ALA A 41 -27.27 0.16 -13.91
CA ALA A 41 -26.02 0.08 -13.15
C ALA A 41 -25.76 -1.31 -12.54
N ALA A 42 -24.50 -1.75 -12.55
CA ALA A 42 -24.04 -2.92 -11.81
C ALA A 42 -23.78 -2.56 -10.35
N ALA A 43 -24.56 -3.12 -9.42
CA ALA A 43 -24.36 -2.95 -7.99
C ALA A 43 -23.33 -3.96 -7.44
N ALA A 44 -22.46 -3.52 -6.53
CA ALA A 44 -21.53 -4.40 -5.82
C ALA A 44 -22.25 -5.29 -4.80
N ALA A 45 -21.85 -6.56 -4.71
CA ALA A 45 -22.36 -7.52 -3.74
C ALA A 45 -21.20 -8.22 -3.01
N ALA A 46 -21.17 -8.13 -1.68
CA ALA A 46 -20.22 -8.84 -0.83
C ALA A 46 -20.81 -10.20 -0.38
N PRO A 47 -19.99 -11.25 -0.23
CA PRO A 47 -20.45 -12.55 0.25
C PRO A 47 -20.78 -12.54 1.74
N LYS A 48 -21.90 -13.16 2.12
CA LYS A 48 -22.21 -13.55 3.51
C LYS A 48 -21.75 -14.98 3.77
N ALA A 49 -21.46 -15.30 5.03
CA ALA A 49 -21.17 -16.66 5.49
C ALA A 49 -22.41 -17.37 6.04
N SER A 50 -22.41 -18.70 6.00
CA SER A 50 -23.30 -19.59 6.75
C SER A 50 -22.71 -21.00 6.85
N ASP A 51 -22.74 -21.60 8.05
CA ASP A 51 -22.36 -22.99 8.31
C ASP A 51 -23.36 -24.02 7.75
N ALA A 52 -22.88 -25.26 7.53
CA ALA A 52 -23.50 -26.48 8.07
C ALA A 52 -22.61 -27.72 7.84
N GLY A 53 -22.58 -28.63 8.82
CA GLY A 53 -21.67 -29.77 8.90
C GLY A 53 -21.95 -30.97 7.99
N GLY A 54 -21.04 -31.94 8.05
CA GLY A 54 -21.13 -33.21 7.33
C GLY A 54 -19.91 -34.10 7.60
N ALA A 55 -20.06 -35.11 8.47
CA ALA A 55 -18.98 -36.05 8.80
C ALA A 55 -19.14 -37.38 8.04
N ARG A 56 -18.03 -37.99 7.64
CA ARG A 56 -17.93 -39.44 7.42
C ARG A 56 -16.49 -39.94 7.58
N GLN A 57 -16.36 -41.25 7.59
CA GLN A 57 -15.33 -42.02 8.31
C GLN A 57 -14.94 -43.25 7.48
N GLN A 58 -13.65 -43.56 7.42
CA GLN A 58 -12.98 -44.87 7.20
C GLN A 58 -11.47 -44.57 6.95
N ASP A 59 -10.47 -45.24 7.56
CA ASP A 59 -10.15 -46.69 7.62
C ASP A 59 -9.58 -47.20 6.28
N LEU A 60 -8.47 -47.95 6.19
CA LEU A 60 -7.51 -48.55 7.15
C LEU A 60 -6.15 -48.81 6.44
N LEU A 61 -5.06 -49.00 7.21
CA LEU A 61 -3.81 -49.81 6.99
C LEU A 61 -3.09 -49.78 5.60
N ALA A 62 -1.75 -49.69 5.48
CA ALA A 62 -0.64 -50.46 6.09
C ALA A 62 -0.56 -51.93 5.58
N ASP A 63 0.62 -52.58 5.46
CA ASP A 63 2.02 -52.15 5.71
C ASP A 63 2.77 -51.99 4.34
N ASP A 64 4.05 -52.24 4.04
CA ASP A 64 5.25 -52.78 4.74
C ASP A 64 6.55 -52.23 4.06
N ASN A 65 7.76 -52.66 4.47
CA ASN A 65 9.05 -52.04 4.16
C ASN A 65 10.10 -53.04 3.55
N PRO A 66 11.44 -53.03 3.77
CA PRO A 66 12.39 -53.13 2.64
C PRO A 66 13.38 -54.32 2.70
N ALA A 67 14.30 -54.38 1.71
CA ALA A 67 15.50 -55.21 1.77
C ALA A 67 16.78 -54.37 1.58
N GLN A 68 17.78 -54.59 2.44
CA GLN A 68 19.11 -53.96 2.39
C GLN A 68 20.18 -54.98 1.99
N ILE A 69 21.25 -54.57 1.29
CA ILE A 69 22.52 -55.31 1.20
C ILE A 69 23.71 -54.31 1.24
N HIS A 70 24.68 -54.62 2.12
CA HIS A 70 26.14 -54.36 2.20
C HIS A 70 26.88 -53.60 1.06
N ALA A 71 28.05 -52.94 1.26
CA ALA A 71 28.82 -52.51 2.46
C ALA A 71 29.98 -51.54 2.04
N GLU A 72 30.74 -51.03 3.04
CA GLU A 72 31.95 -50.16 2.96
C GLU A 72 33.24 -50.95 2.59
N PRO A 73 34.49 -50.39 2.53
CA PRO A 73 35.03 -49.02 2.76
C PRO A 73 35.68 -48.40 1.47
N GLU A 74 36.72 -47.54 1.34
CA GLU A 74 37.89 -47.05 2.15
C GLU A 74 38.18 -45.53 1.93
N GLU A 75 39.44 -45.06 1.99
CA GLU A 75 39.84 -43.67 2.37
C GLU A 75 40.38 -42.72 1.26
N GLU A 76 40.27 -41.41 1.59
CA GLU A 76 41.00 -40.19 1.19
C GLU A 76 41.88 -40.08 -0.09
N ALA A 77 41.57 -39.05 -0.90
CA ALA A 77 42.57 -38.16 -1.51
C ALA A 77 41.99 -36.73 -1.76
N THR A 78 42.77 -35.69 -1.49
CA THR A 78 42.32 -34.28 -1.39
C THR A 78 42.12 -33.53 -2.71
N SER A 79 41.10 -32.66 -2.80
CA SER A 79 41.19 -31.30 -3.38
C SER A 79 39.89 -30.48 -3.20
N GLN A 80 40.01 -29.16 -3.07
CA GLN A 80 38.89 -28.19 -3.12
C GLN A 80 38.82 -27.57 -4.53
N PRO A 81 37.66 -27.04 -4.99
CA PRO A 81 37.41 -25.61 -4.74
C PRO A 81 35.91 -25.21 -4.57
N ALA A 82 35.71 -23.92 -4.26
CA ALA A 82 34.48 -23.12 -4.39
C ALA A 82 33.29 -23.50 -3.49
N ALA A 83 33.07 -22.69 -2.45
CA ALA A 83 31.84 -22.73 -1.66
C ALA A 83 30.64 -22.22 -2.48
N SER A 84 29.59 -23.04 -2.55
CA SER A 84 28.25 -22.58 -2.95
C SER A 84 27.42 -22.34 -1.69
N GLU A 85 26.76 -21.19 -1.58
CA GLU A 85 25.85 -20.89 -0.47
C GLU A 85 24.53 -21.67 -0.62
N GLN A 86 24.59 -22.97 -0.37
CA GLN A 86 23.39 -23.76 -0.10
C GLN A 86 22.96 -23.44 1.33
N SER A 87 21.88 -22.66 1.47
CA SER A 87 21.32 -22.34 2.79
C SER A 87 20.84 -23.63 3.47
N ASP A 88 21.53 -24.04 4.53
CA ASP A 88 21.15 -25.21 5.32
C ASP A 88 19.71 -25.07 5.83
N ASN A 89 18.81 -25.86 5.24
CA ASN A 89 17.39 -25.90 5.58
C ASN A 89 17.17 -26.76 6.84
N SER A 90 18.00 -26.50 7.85
CA SER A 90 17.98 -27.12 9.17
C SER A 90 16.58 -27.01 9.78
N ARG A 91 16.19 -28.04 10.53
CA ARG A 91 14.81 -28.20 11.02
C ARG A 91 14.45 -27.12 12.04
N VAL A 92 13.94 -25.98 11.57
CA VAL A 92 13.38 -24.90 12.40
C VAL A 92 12.29 -25.48 13.30
N LYS A 93 12.66 -25.80 14.54
CA LYS A 93 11.75 -26.32 15.56
C LYS A 93 11.00 -25.15 16.18
N PHE A 94 9.68 -25.19 16.10
CA PHE A 94 8.83 -24.17 16.73
C PHE A 94 9.11 -24.09 18.24
N SER A 95 9.62 -22.94 18.67
CA SER A 95 10.07 -22.62 20.02
C SER A 95 9.96 -21.09 20.21
N PRO A 96 8.78 -20.57 20.59
CA PRO A 96 8.57 -19.13 20.71
C PRO A 96 9.40 -18.53 21.85
N ALA A 97 9.91 -17.31 21.67
CA ALA A 97 10.71 -16.61 22.67
C ALA A 97 9.91 -16.15 23.92
N CYS A 98 8.58 -16.13 23.82
CA CYS A 98 7.66 -15.66 24.86
C CYS A 98 6.35 -16.49 24.88
N GLU A 99 5.51 -16.26 25.89
CA GLU A 99 4.25 -16.99 26.06
C GLU A 99 3.12 -16.38 25.20
N VAL A 100 2.75 -17.06 24.11
CA VAL A 100 1.78 -16.56 23.12
C VAL A 100 0.32 -16.68 23.60
N LYS A 101 -0.10 -15.73 24.44
CA LYS A 101 -1.44 -15.65 25.05
C LYS A 101 -2.56 -15.12 24.14
N ALA A 102 -2.22 -14.37 23.09
CA ALA A 102 -3.20 -13.72 22.24
C ALA A 102 -3.93 -14.71 21.30
N LYS A 103 -5.25 -14.86 21.49
CA LYS A 103 -6.11 -15.87 20.81
C LYS A 103 -5.96 -15.87 19.28
N ASP A 104 -5.84 -14.69 18.67
CA ASP A 104 -5.65 -14.55 17.23
C ASP A 104 -4.32 -15.14 16.75
N VAL A 105 -3.26 -14.96 17.54
CA VAL A 105 -1.90 -15.46 17.25
C VAL A 105 -1.85 -16.96 17.47
N THR A 106 -2.46 -17.48 18.53
CA THR A 106 -2.64 -18.93 18.71
C THR A 106 -3.42 -19.54 17.53
N SER A 107 -4.45 -18.84 17.03
CA SER A 107 -5.20 -19.23 15.84
C SER A 107 -4.39 -19.14 14.54
N ALA A 108 -3.49 -18.17 14.40
CA ALA A 108 -2.56 -18.04 13.28
C ALA A 108 -1.52 -19.17 13.28
N ILE A 109 -0.80 -19.38 14.38
CA ILE A 109 0.20 -20.44 14.56
C ILE A 109 -0.41 -21.83 14.35
N ARG A 110 -1.66 -22.06 14.78
CA ARG A 110 -2.36 -23.33 14.52
C ARG A 110 -2.70 -23.55 13.04
N ARG A 111 -2.94 -22.48 12.27
CA ARG A 111 -3.34 -22.53 10.86
C ARG A 111 -2.18 -22.47 9.87
N ALA A 112 -1.04 -21.90 10.24
CA ALA A 112 0.19 -21.93 9.46
C ALA A 112 0.65 -23.40 9.27
N LYS A 113 1.26 -23.72 8.12
CA LYS A 113 1.56 -25.10 7.71
C LYS A 113 2.96 -25.52 8.13
N THR A 114 3.94 -24.67 7.84
CA THR A 114 5.37 -24.85 8.10
C THR A 114 5.75 -24.45 9.52
N ALA A 115 6.78 -25.08 10.08
CA ALA A 115 7.32 -24.66 11.36
C ALA A 115 8.01 -23.28 11.29
N GLN A 116 8.56 -22.91 10.12
CA GLN A 116 9.17 -21.60 9.89
C GLN A 116 8.15 -20.45 10.00
N CYS A 117 7.00 -20.53 9.33
CA CYS A 117 5.96 -19.50 9.41
C CYS A 117 5.36 -19.42 10.83
N LYS A 118 5.20 -20.57 11.51
CA LYS A 118 4.81 -20.61 12.94
C LYS A 118 5.79 -19.87 13.83
N GLN A 119 7.09 -20.09 13.63
CA GLN A 119 8.15 -19.40 14.38
C GLN A 119 8.09 -17.89 14.12
N GLN A 120 8.08 -17.46 12.85
CA GLN A 120 8.03 -16.04 12.48
C GLN A 120 6.80 -15.30 13.06
N ILE A 121 5.62 -15.92 13.06
CA ILE A 121 4.41 -15.34 13.66
C ILE A 121 4.60 -15.11 15.17
N ALA A 122 5.25 -16.06 15.86
CA ALA A 122 5.57 -15.92 17.28
C ALA A 122 6.69 -14.92 17.56
N ASP A 123 7.75 -14.88 16.73
CA ASP A 123 8.86 -13.94 16.88
C ASP A 123 8.37 -12.49 16.74
N VAL A 124 7.52 -12.21 15.75
CA VAL A 124 6.90 -10.89 15.53
C VAL A 124 5.97 -10.53 16.71
N PHE A 125 5.24 -11.50 17.26
CA PHE A 125 4.45 -11.28 18.49
C PHE A 125 5.34 -10.91 19.67
N CYS A 126 6.39 -11.70 19.97
CA CYS A 126 7.27 -11.45 21.10
C CYS A 126 8.03 -10.11 20.98
N LEU A 127 8.52 -9.77 19.79
CA LEU A 127 9.13 -8.46 19.52
C LEU A 127 8.15 -7.30 19.71
N GLN A 128 6.85 -7.51 19.49
CA GLN A 128 5.82 -6.51 19.79
C GLN A 128 5.60 -6.35 21.30
N GLU A 129 5.39 -7.45 22.03
CA GLU A 129 5.12 -7.40 23.47
C GLU A 129 6.33 -6.86 24.26
N GLU A 130 7.55 -7.06 23.77
CA GLU A 130 8.78 -6.45 24.31
C GLU A 130 8.96 -4.96 23.91
N GLY A 131 8.06 -4.40 23.09
CA GLY A 131 8.14 -3.01 22.60
C GLY A 131 9.25 -2.75 21.57
N LYS A 132 9.88 -3.80 21.02
CA LYS A 132 11.06 -3.71 20.13
C LYS A 132 10.73 -3.70 18.64
N LEU A 133 9.52 -4.08 18.25
CA LEU A 133 9.12 -4.21 16.83
C LEU A 133 9.05 -2.86 16.10
N TYR A 134 8.77 -1.75 16.79
CA TYR A 134 8.49 -0.45 16.17
C TYR A 134 9.19 0.70 16.89
N ASN A 135 9.80 1.64 16.13
CA ASN A 135 10.00 2.98 16.65
C ASN A 135 8.66 3.73 16.57
N LEU A 136 8.04 3.97 17.73
CA LEU A 136 6.78 4.70 17.82
C LEU A 136 6.97 6.23 17.78
N LYS A 137 8.19 6.74 17.90
CA LYS A 137 8.50 8.17 17.80
C LYS A 137 9.05 8.47 16.41
N LEU A 138 8.26 9.10 15.55
CA LEU A 138 8.70 9.47 14.20
C LEU A 138 8.80 11.00 14.07
N PRO A 139 9.95 11.54 13.63
CA PRO A 139 10.07 12.98 13.41
C PRO A 139 9.20 13.41 12.24
N ASN A 140 8.77 14.67 12.25
CA ASN A 140 8.05 15.28 11.14
C ASN A 140 8.93 16.39 10.53
N PHE A 141 9.44 16.16 9.33
CA PHE A 141 10.30 17.08 8.60
C PHE A 141 9.52 18.07 7.71
N CYS A 142 8.18 18.05 7.74
CA CYS A 142 7.37 19.00 6.98
C CYS A 142 7.62 20.44 7.49
N PRO A 143 7.94 21.41 6.61
CA PRO A 143 8.20 22.80 7.02
C PRO A 143 7.01 23.54 7.66
N ASN A 144 5.81 22.97 7.58
CA ASN A 144 4.59 23.48 8.23
C ASN A 144 4.73 23.38 9.76
N LYS A 145 5.27 24.44 10.36
CA LYS A 145 5.54 24.54 11.81
C LYS A 145 4.30 24.13 12.63
N ARG A 146 4.48 23.25 13.62
CA ARG A 146 3.45 22.84 14.59
C ARG A 146 3.12 23.96 15.61
N THR A 147 2.71 25.12 15.11
CA THR A 147 2.06 26.18 15.89
C THR A 147 0.83 25.64 16.59
N ASP A 148 0.52 26.10 17.80
CA ASP A 148 -0.74 25.81 18.52
C ASP A 148 -0.89 24.40 19.14
N GLY A 149 0.12 23.53 19.03
CA GLY A 149 0.09 22.21 19.67
C GLY A 149 0.02 22.28 21.21
N GLY A 150 -1.09 21.80 21.78
CA GLY A 150 -1.36 21.81 23.22
C GLY A 150 -1.95 23.13 23.76
N HIS A 151 -2.22 24.13 22.92
CA HIS A 151 -2.82 25.39 23.36
C HIS A 151 -4.27 25.19 23.83
N TYR A 152 -4.64 25.76 24.99
CA TYR A 152 -5.97 25.61 25.58
C TYR A 152 -6.91 26.77 25.21
N TYR A 153 -7.98 26.47 24.48
CA TYR A 153 -8.94 27.47 23.97
C TYR A 153 -10.10 27.78 24.94
N GLY A 154 -10.38 26.90 25.90
CA GLY A 154 -11.48 27.06 26.86
C GLY A 154 -12.45 25.88 26.96
N CYS A 155 -13.50 26.08 27.76
CA CYS A 155 -14.63 25.18 27.89
C CYS A 155 -15.72 25.56 26.87
N TYR A 156 -16.26 24.61 26.11
CA TYR A 156 -17.29 24.85 25.09
C TYR A 156 -18.42 23.83 25.21
N ARG A 157 -19.65 24.26 24.92
CA ARG A 157 -20.84 23.40 24.94
C ARG A 157 -20.83 22.42 23.77
N ASP A 158 -21.30 21.20 24.01
CA ASP A 158 -21.57 20.20 22.98
C ASP A 158 -23.07 19.85 22.91
N SER A 159 -23.49 19.12 21.86
CA SER A 159 -24.85 18.59 21.72
C SER A 159 -24.84 17.17 21.18
N GLY A 160 -25.65 16.29 21.79
CA GLY A 160 -25.76 14.89 21.38
C GLY A 160 -26.26 14.69 19.94
N SER A 161 -27.00 15.64 19.37
CA SER A 161 -27.54 15.57 18.00
C SER A 161 -26.67 16.26 16.94
N GLN A 162 -25.85 17.23 17.35
CA GLN A 162 -24.94 17.98 16.47
C GLN A 162 -23.66 18.26 17.25
N ARG A 163 -22.64 17.44 17.05
CA ARG A 163 -21.41 17.55 17.84
C ARG A 163 -20.64 18.83 17.50
N ASP A 164 -20.02 19.43 18.51
CA ASP A 164 -19.16 20.61 18.36
C ASP A 164 -17.90 20.29 17.54
N LEU A 165 -17.40 19.05 17.71
CA LEU A 165 -16.21 18.48 17.08
C LEU A 165 -16.62 17.25 16.25
N GLU A 166 -16.68 17.39 14.92
CA GLU A 166 -17.26 16.39 14.00
C GLU A 166 -16.28 15.35 13.42
N GLY A 167 -15.00 15.43 13.77
CA GLY A 167 -13.96 14.52 13.26
C GLY A 167 -14.06 13.09 13.81
N GLY A 168 -14.75 12.89 14.93
CA GLY A 168 -14.96 11.59 15.57
C GLY A 168 -14.75 11.64 17.09
N MET A 169 -14.99 10.51 17.75
CA MET A 169 -14.68 10.29 19.17
C MET A 169 -14.08 8.90 19.38
N GLU A 170 -13.06 8.81 20.22
CA GLU A 170 -12.53 7.56 20.79
C GLU A 170 -12.60 7.69 22.32
N GLN A 171 -12.87 6.59 23.04
CA GLN A 171 -12.72 6.55 24.50
C GLN A 171 -11.28 6.16 24.85
N LEU A 172 -10.62 6.96 25.68
CA LEU A 172 -9.28 6.70 26.18
C LEU A 172 -9.36 6.34 27.66
N ASP A 173 -8.87 5.16 28.05
CA ASP A 173 -8.89 4.73 29.46
C ASP A 173 -7.97 5.59 30.33
N ASP A 174 -6.84 6.03 29.76
CA ASP A 174 -5.80 6.91 30.32
C ASP A 174 -5.95 8.37 29.86
N ASN A 175 -7.18 8.81 29.53
CA ASN A 175 -7.44 10.14 28.97
C ASN A 175 -6.78 11.27 29.78
N SER A 176 -6.12 12.16 29.05
CA SER A 176 -5.45 13.37 29.52
C SER A 176 -5.36 14.35 28.34
N PRO A 177 -5.22 15.68 28.58
CA PRO A 177 -5.13 16.66 27.50
C PRO A 177 -4.07 16.30 26.46
N GLN A 178 -2.89 15.86 26.91
CA GLN A 178 -1.81 15.45 26.02
C GLN A 178 -2.11 14.15 25.24
N ALA A 179 -2.78 13.16 25.85
CA ALA A 179 -3.18 11.93 25.16
C ALA A 179 -4.21 12.22 24.05
N CYS A 180 -5.24 13.01 24.35
CA CYS A 180 -6.27 13.37 23.38
C CYS A 180 -5.73 14.28 22.26
N VAL A 181 -4.89 15.27 22.59
CA VAL A 181 -4.15 16.08 21.61
C VAL A 181 -3.34 15.20 20.65
N ASN A 182 -2.64 14.17 21.17
CA ASN A 182 -1.89 13.23 20.34
C ASN A 182 -2.77 12.29 19.50
N HIS A 183 -3.94 11.88 20.00
CA HIS A 183 -4.93 11.12 19.23
C HIS A 183 -5.47 11.93 18.04
N CYS A 184 -5.93 13.16 18.27
CA CYS A 184 -6.48 14.01 17.22
C CYS A 184 -5.41 14.51 16.23
N TYR A 185 -4.18 14.77 16.71
CA TYR A 185 -3.04 15.12 15.85
C TYR A 185 -2.73 14.02 14.82
N ARG A 186 -2.56 12.76 15.27
CA ARG A 186 -2.33 11.61 14.36
C ARG A 186 -3.44 11.46 13.32
N SER A 187 -4.65 11.87 13.68
CA SER A 187 -5.86 11.83 12.84
C SER A 187 -6.03 13.02 11.90
N GLY A 188 -5.06 13.94 11.83
CA GLY A 188 -5.11 15.11 10.94
C GLY A 188 -6.18 16.15 11.33
N MET A 189 -6.62 16.14 12.58
CA MET A 189 -7.66 17.05 13.09
C MET A 189 -6.99 18.22 13.83
N ARG A 190 -7.44 19.46 13.58
CA ARG A 190 -6.85 20.69 14.15
C ARG A 190 -7.09 20.86 15.65
N TYR A 191 -8.18 20.29 16.15
CA TYR A 191 -8.64 20.46 17.53
C TYR A 191 -8.98 19.12 18.19
N ALA A 192 -8.70 19.06 19.49
CA ALA A 192 -9.03 18.00 20.42
C ALA A 192 -9.97 18.54 21.51
N GLY A 193 -11.01 17.80 21.87
CA GLY A 193 -11.99 18.15 22.89
C GLY A 193 -12.15 17.03 23.89
N LEU A 194 -11.81 17.29 25.15
CA LEU A 194 -11.97 16.30 26.21
C LEU A 194 -13.34 16.48 26.86
N GLN A 195 -14.13 15.41 26.88
CA GLN A 195 -15.50 15.38 27.42
C GLN A 195 -15.66 14.21 28.41
N PHE A 196 -16.53 14.39 29.40
CA PHE A 196 -17.06 13.33 30.27
C PHE A 196 -16.00 12.31 30.77
N THR A 197 -14.86 12.80 31.25
CA THR A 197 -13.67 12.04 31.71
C THR A 197 -12.90 11.28 30.62
N LYS A 198 -13.51 10.33 29.90
CA LYS A 198 -12.82 9.40 28.98
C LYS A 198 -12.96 9.73 27.49
N GLU A 199 -13.89 10.59 27.11
CA GLU A 199 -14.12 10.86 25.69
C GLU A 199 -13.07 11.84 25.13
N CYS A 200 -12.45 11.46 24.02
CA CYS A 200 -11.61 12.32 23.21
C CYS A 200 -12.30 12.59 21.88
N TRP A 201 -12.88 13.79 21.73
CA TRP A 201 -13.49 14.29 20.50
C TRP A 201 -12.45 15.00 19.64
N CYS A 202 -12.51 14.82 18.32
CA CYS A 202 -11.61 15.49 17.38
C CYS A 202 -12.38 16.32 16.35
N GLY A 203 -11.79 17.39 15.82
CA GLY A 203 -12.42 18.17 14.75
C GLY A 203 -11.52 19.24 14.14
N ASN A 204 -12.05 19.90 13.10
CA ASN A 204 -11.37 21.01 12.40
C ASN A 204 -12.00 22.38 12.67
N GLN A 205 -13.08 22.42 13.45
CA GLN A 205 -13.81 23.58 13.95
C GLN A 205 -14.39 23.22 15.34
N PHE A 206 -14.77 24.21 16.13
CA PHE A 206 -15.43 24.09 17.44
C PHE A 206 -16.21 25.38 17.76
N GLY A 207 -16.96 25.42 18.86
CA GLY A 207 -17.66 26.62 19.33
C GLY A 207 -18.97 26.93 18.58
N ARG A 208 -19.56 25.95 17.88
CA ARG A 208 -20.82 26.15 17.13
C ARG A 208 -22.04 26.33 18.03
N HIS A 209 -21.96 25.87 19.29
CA HIS A 209 -23.03 25.98 20.28
C HIS A 209 -22.99 27.28 21.11
N GLY A 210 -22.19 28.25 20.68
CA GLY A 210 -22.09 29.58 21.27
C GLY A 210 -20.73 29.89 21.89
N ALA A 211 -20.69 30.95 22.69
CA ALA A 211 -19.47 31.43 23.33
C ALA A 211 -18.88 30.43 24.35
N ARG A 212 -17.59 30.64 24.68
CA ARG A 212 -16.87 29.91 25.74
C ARG A 212 -17.66 29.93 27.05
N LEU A 213 -17.78 28.76 27.68
CA LEU A 213 -18.36 28.56 29.01
C LEU A 213 -17.35 28.91 30.11
N ASP A 214 -17.86 29.19 31.30
CA ASP A 214 -17.05 29.24 32.52
C ASP A 214 -16.40 27.87 32.81
N GLU A 215 -15.19 27.88 33.36
CA GLU A 215 -14.38 26.67 33.63
C GLU A 215 -15.08 25.67 34.58
N ALA A 216 -16.01 26.11 35.43
CA ALA A 216 -16.82 25.22 36.28
C ALA A 216 -17.69 24.23 35.47
N HIS A 217 -17.94 24.50 34.18
CA HIS A 217 -18.62 23.54 33.28
C HIS A 217 -17.70 22.43 32.78
N CYS A 218 -16.39 22.53 33.02
CA CYS A 218 -15.36 21.60 32.55
C CYS A 218 -14.48 21.07 33.69
N HIS A 219 -15.12 20.63 34.78
CA HIS A 219 -14.50 20.29 36.07
C HIS A 219 -14.17 18.80 36.28
N SER A 220 -14.62 17.89 35.41
CA SER A 220 -14.43 16.45 35.60
C SER A 220 -12.93 16.09 35.50
N ARG A 221 -12.41 15.25 36.40
CA ARG A 221 -10.98 14.90 36.43
C ARG A 221 -10.58 13.94 35.31
N CYS A 222 -9.35 14.06 34.84
CA CYS A 222 -8.78 13.15 33.86
C CYS A 222 -8.30 11.84 34.53
N PRO A 223 -8.62 10.65 33.99
CA PRO A 223 -8.14 9.38 34.54
C PRO A 223 -6.64 9.16 34.36
N GLY A 224 -6.03 9.68 33.29
CA GLY A 224 -4.58 9.62 33.08
C GLY A 224 -3.77 10.59 33.93
N ASN A 225 -4.40 11.65 34.45
CA ASN A 225 -3.78 12.61 35.37
C ASN A 225 -4.83 13.36 36.20
N ALA A 226 -5.03 12.96 37.46
CA ALA A 226 -6.04 13.58 38.33
C ALA A 226 -5.81 15.08 38.60
N SER A 227 -4.61 15.60 38.35
CA SER A 227 -4.31 17.04 38.44
C SER A 227 -5.04 17.85 37.34
N GLU A 228 -5.29 17.23 36.19
CA GLU A 228 -5.93 17.82 35.02
C GLU A 228 -7.44 17.53 34.97
N THR A 229 -8.12 18.23 34.07
CA THR A 229 -9.58 18.11 33.85
C THR A 229 -9.89 17.73 32.40
N CYS A 230 -10.93 16.90 32.22
CA CYS A 230 -11.36 16.25 30.99
C CYS A 230 -12.86 16.54 30.73
N GLY A 231 -13.19 17.84 30.63
CA GLY A 231 -14.53 18.33 30.30
C GLY A 231 -15.56 18.11 31.42
N ALA A 232 -16.81 17.95 31.01
CA ALA A 232 -17.90 17.35 31.78
C ALA A 232 -18.92 16.74 30.79
N TYR A 233 -20.14 16.43 31.25
CA TYR A 233 -21.23 16.01 30.38
C TYR A 233 -21.58 17.13 29.38
N LEU A 234 -21.53 16.84 28.07
CA LEU A 234 -21.78 17.78 26.97
C LEU A 234 -20.99 19.11 27.09
N SER A 235 -19.79 19.06 27.67
CA SER A 235 -18.90 20.22 27.82
C SER A 235 -17.45 19.82 27.51
N ASN A 236 -16.92 20.33 26.41
CA ASN A 236 -15.59 20.05 25.88
C ASN A 236 -14.55 21.01 26.45
N ARG A 237 -13.42 20.49 26.97
CA ARG A 237 -12.18 21.29 27.06
C ARG A 237 -11.45 21.21 25.73
N VAL A 238 -11.41 22.31 24.99
CA VAL A 238 -10.86 22.36 23.64
C VAL A 238 -9.38 22.77 23.63
N PHE A 239 -8.56 22.00 22.91
CA PHE A 239 -7.13 22.19 22.74
C PHE A 239 -6.74 22.17 21.25
N GLY A 240 -5.74 22.96 20.86
CA GLY A 240 -5.08 22.86 19.55
C GLY A 240 -4.20 21.62 19.47
N THR A 241 -4.18 20.94 18.32
CA THR A 241 -3.33 19.74 18.09
C THR A 241 -1.98 20.07 17.48
N GLY A 242 -1.85 21.28 16.91
CA GLY A 242 -0.73 21.67 16.07
C GLY A 242 -0.76 21.08 14.65
N VAL A 243 -1.88 20.52 14.21
CA VAL A 243 -2.14 20.27 12.79
C VAL A 243 -2.51 21.59 12.12
N GLN A 244 -1.72 22.01 11.14
CA GLN A 244 -2.08 23.12 10.26
C GLN A 244 -3.05 22.64 9.15
N GLU A 245 -3.75 23.59 8.52
CA GLU A 245 -4.73 23.28 7.47
C GLU A 245 -4.06 22.74 6.20
N MET A 246 -4.09 21.41 6.03
CA MET A 246 -3.61 20.77 4.81
C MET A 246 -4.56 21.08 3.64
N LYS A 247 -4.27 22.16 2.91
CA LYS A 247 -4.92 22.51 1.65
C LYS A 247 -4.64 21.42 0.62
N ARG A 248 -5.53 20.44 0.53
CA ARG A 248 -5.53 19.44 -0.55
C ARG A 248 -5.78 20.17 -1.87
N VAL A 249 -4.73 20.32 -2.66
CA VAL A 249 -4.82 20.83 -4.03
C VAL A 249 -5.44 19.74 -4.89
N GLU A 250 -6.63 19.99 -5.46
CA GLU A 250 -7.18 19.07 -6.45
C GLU A 250 -6.40 19.19 -7.76
N ALA A 251 -6.00 18.06 -8.34
CA ALA A 251 -5.35 18.02 -9.64
C ALA A 251 -6.34 18.52 -10.72
N PRO A 252 -6.08 19.64 -11.40
CA PRO A 252 -7.03 20.20 -12.35
C PRO A 252 -7.12 19.33 -13.60
N LEU A 253 -8.31 19.19 -14.20
CA LEU A 253 -8.49 18.37 -15.41
C LEU A 253 -7.90 19.00 -16.69
N GLN A 254 -7.46 20.26 -16.58
CA GLN A 254 -6.85 21.09 -17.62
C GLN A 254 -5.47 21.57 -17.15
N HIS A 255 -4.56 21.79 -18.09
CA HIS A 255 -3.22 22.33 -17.85
C HIS A 255 -2.99 23.60 -18.69
N PRO A 256 -2.10 24.51 -18.26
CA PRO A 256 -1.63 25.58 -19.13
C PRO A 256 -0.92 25.01 -20.36
N ALA A 257 -0.87 25.79 -21.46
CA ALA A 257 -0.13 25.39 -22.65
C ALA A 257 1.38 25.30 -22.33
N VAL A 258 1.99 24.18 -22.69
CA VAL A 258 3.43 23.95 -22.54
C VAL A 258 4.16 24.54 -23.74
N ASP A 259 5.29 25.23 -23.52
CA ASP A 259 6.12 25.76 -24.60
C ASP A 259 6.61 24.61 -25.51
N LYS A 260 6.79 24.85 -26.81
CA LYS A 260 7.41 23.88 -27.73
C LYS A 260 8.91 23.69 -27.45
N ALA A 261 9.56 24.65 -26.81
CA ALA A 261 10.96 24.54 -26.37
C ALA A 261 11.14 23.69 -25.09
N GLU A 262 10.09 23.51 -24.28
CA GLU A 262 10.18 22.81 -23.00
C GLU A 262 10.38 21.29 -23.19
N PRO A 263 11.39 20.66 -22.57
CA PRO A 263 11.59 19.21 -22.64
C PRO A 263 10.40 18.46 -22.02
N ARG A 264 9.77 17.57 -22.80
CA ARG A 264 8.65 16.72 -22.34
C ARG A 264 9.14 15.71 -21.31
N VAL A 265 8.33 15.46 -20.30
CA VAL A 265 8.65 14.45 -19.28
C VAL A 265 8.68 13.04 -19.86
N LYS A 266 9.54 12.20 -19.29
CA LYS A 266 9.62 10.77 -19.59
C LYS A 266 9.00 9.96 -18.48
N ILE A 267 7.95 9.23 -18.80
CA ILE A 267 7.24 8.37 -17.86
C ILE A 267 7.92 7.00 -17.81
N VAL A 268 8.11 6.42 -16.63
CA VAL A 268 8.27 4.96 -16.46
C VAL A 268 6.94 4.39 -15.97
N PHE A 269 6.30 3.61 -16.85
CA PHE A 269 5.13 2.82 -16.50
C PHE A 269 5.59 1.52 -15.85
N VAL A 270 5.11 1.26 -14.64
CA VAL A 270 5.42 0.06 -13.86
C VAL A 270 4.21 -0.84 -13.82
N LEU A 271 4.21 -1.85 -14.69
CA LEU A 271 3.12 -2.81 -14.83
C LEU A 271 3.33 -3.97 -13.85
N THR A 272 2.47 -4.08 -12.84
CA THR A 272 2.41 -5.22 -11.91
C THR A 272 1.31 -6.18 -12.35
N VAL A 273 1.67 -7.22 -13.12
CA VAL A 273 0.69 -8.07 -13.83
C VAL A 273 0.55 -9.49 -13.27
N ASN A 274 -0.69 -9.97 -13.24
CA ASN A 274 -1.08 -11.27 -12.72
C ASN A 274 -1.96 -12.07 -13.70
N GLY A 275 -2.31 -13.30 -13.32
CA GLY A 275 -3.20 -14.18 -14.08
C GLY A 275 -2.63 -14.65 -15.42
N ARG A 276 -3.50 -14.69 -16.45
CA ARG A 276 -3.19 -15.25 -17.79
C ARG A 276 -3.56 -14.31 -18.94
N ALA A 277 -3.84 -13.04 -18.66
CA ALA A 277 -4.44 -12.09 -19.58
C ALA A 277 -3.46 -11.48 -20.61
N VAL A 278 -2.55 -12.28 -21.18
CA VAL A 278 -1.46 -11.85 -22.09
C VAL A 278 -1.96 -10.89 -23.19
N ARG A 279 -3.11 -11.22 -23.80
CA ARG A 279 -3.74 -10.38 -24.85
C ARG A 279 -4.19 -9.01 -24.34
N GLN A 280 -4.63 -8.90 -23.09
CA GLN A 280 -5.02 -7.62 -22.49
C GLN A 280 -3.77 -6.81 -22.09
N VAL A 281 -2.74 -7.43 -21.52
CA VAL A 281 -1.45 -6.76 -21.23
C VAL A 281 -0.84 -6.20 -22.53
N ALA A 282 -0.81 -7.01 -23.61
CA ALA A 282 -0.36 -6.55 -24.92
C ALA A 282 -1.25 -5.44 -25.50
N ARG A 283 -2.58 -5.48 -25.27
CA ARG A 283 -3.51 -4.42 -25.68
C ARG A 283 -3.30 -3.12 -24.91
N LEU A 284 -3.02 -3.19 -23.60
CA LEU A 284 -2.68 -2.03 -22.78
C LEU A 284 -1.37 -1.42 -23.28
N LEU A 285 -0.30 -2.22 -23.34
CA LEU A 285 1.03 -1.79 -23.81
C LEU A 285 0.94 -1.10 -25.18
N ARG A 286 0.27 -1.71 -26.18
CA ARG A 286 0.10 -1.10 -27.52
C ARG A 286 -0.56 0.28 -27.52
N VAL A 287 -1.35 0.64 -26.51
CA VAL A 287 -2.06 1.94 -26.43
C VAL A 287 -1.30 2.98 -25.61
N ILE A 288 -0.48 2.55 -24.64
CA ILE A 288 0.41 3.47 -23.89
C ILE A 288 1.82 3.59 -24.50
N TYR A 289 2.19 2.76 -25.47
CA TYR A 289 3.55 2.72 -26.00
C TYR A 289 3.96 4.00 -26.74
N SER A 290 5.14 4.47 -26.38
CA SER A 290 5.90 5.58 -26.97
C SER A 290 7.40 5.29 -26.77
N PRO A 291 8.27 5.57 -27.76
CA PRO A 291 9.72 5.44 -27.63
C PRO A 291 10.32 6.41 -26.58
N ASP A 292 9.65 7.51 -26.27
CA ASP A 292 10.11 8.52 -25.30
C ASP A 292 9.87 8.13 -23.83
N HIS A 293 9.25 6.98 -23.59
CA HIS A 293 8.84 6.51 -22.27
C HIS A 293 9.34 5.07 -22.04
N PHE A 294 9.32 4.63 -20.79
CA PHE A 294 9.88 3.35 -20.34
C PHE A 294 8.81 2.44 -19.75
N TYR A 295 8.97 1.12 -19.90
CA TYR A 295 8.01 0.12 -19.47
C TYR A 295 8.73 -0.95 -18.65
N TYR A 296 8.58 -0.88 -17.34
CA TYR A 296 9.08 -1.88 -16.42
C TYR A 296 7.93 -2.82 -16.06
N ILE A 297 8.12 -4.12 -16.23
CA ILE A 297 7.08 -5.13 -16.07
C ILE A 297 7.50 -6.09 -14.95
N HIS A 298 6.77 -6.05 -13.84
CA HIS A 298 6.76 -7.11 -12.85
C HIS A 298 5.65 -8.09 -13.18
N VAL A 299 6.01 -9.38 -13.26
CA VAL A 299 5.04 -10.47 -13.33
C VAL A 299 5.05 -11.19 -12.00
N ASP A 300 3.87 -11.45 -11.43
CA ASP A 300 3.74 -12.22 -10.19
C ASP A 300 4.49 -13.56 -10.28
N LYS A 301 5.26 -13.88 -9.23
CA LYS A 301 6.13 -15.08 -9.17
C LYS A 301 5.38 -16.40 -9.42
N ARG A 302 4.06 -16.44 -9.24
CA ARG A 302 3.20 -17.61 -9.46
C ARG A 302 2.83 -17.81 -10.94
N GLN A 303 3.05 -16.82 -11.81
CA GLN A 303 2.54 -16.78 -13.19
C GLN A 303 3.64 -17.00 -14.24
N GLU A 304 4.34 -18.13 -14.16
CA GLU A 304 5.43 -18.47 -15.08
C GLU A 304 5.02 -18.46 -16.56
N PHE A 305 3.76 -18.78 -16.86
CA PHE A 305 3.20 -18.64 -18.22
C PHE A 305 3.25 -17.17 -18.67
N LEU A 306 2.61 -16.25 -17.94
CA LEU A 306 2.54 -14.83 -18.28
C LEU A 306 3.95 -14.21 -18.39
N TYR A 307 4.87 -14.62 -17.52
CA TYR A 307 6.27 -14.19 -17.58
C TYR A 307 6.95 -14.64 -18.88
N ARG A 308 6.88 -15.93 -19.22
CA ARG A 308 7.50 -16.47 -20.44
C ARG A 308 6.89 -15.89 -21.72
N GLU A 309 5.58 -15.67 -21.77
CA GLU A 309 4.92 -15.09 -22.95
C GLU A 309 5.30 -13.62 -23.16
N LEU A 310 5.51 -12.85 -22.08
CA LEU A 310 5.91 -11.43 -22.14
C LEU A 310 7.44 -11.21 -22.26
N LEU A 311 8.27 -12.15 -21.79
CA LEU A 311 9.73 -12.01 -21.74
C LEU A 311 10.37 -11.53 -23.06
N PRO A 312 9.97 -12.03 -24.25
CA PRO A 312 10.55 -11.59 -25.52
C PRO A 312 10.24 -10.14 -25.94
N LEU A 313 9.52 -9.35 -25.12
CA LEU A 313 9.29 -7.93 -25.39
C LEU A 313 10.54 -7.09 -25.12
N GLN A 314 11.31 -7.40 -24.07
CA GLN A 314 12.52 -6.64 -23.72
C GLN A 314 13.63 -6.81 -24.78
N ASP A 315 13.70 -7.98 -25.41
CA ASP A 315 14.69 -8.29 -26.46
C ASP A 315 14.37 -7.56 -27.78
N ARG A 316 13.13 -7.07 -27.92
CA ARG A 316 12.61 -6.41 -29.13
C ARG A 316 12.43 -4.88 -28.97
N LEU A 317 12.37 -4.39 -27.73
CA LEU A 317 12.05 -2.99 -27.41
C LEU A 317 12.98 -2.53 -26.28
N SER A 318 13.97 -1.69 -26.62
CA SER A 318 15.05 -1.26 -25.70
C SER A 318 14.59 -0.41 -24.51
N ASN A 319 13.35 0.09 -24.55
CA ASN A 319 12.67 0.79 -23.48
C ASN A 319 11.70 -0.09 -22.67
N VAL A 320 11.71 -1.42 -22.88
CA VAL A 320 10.92 -2.40 -22.12
C VAL A 320 11.86 -3.31 -21.32
N MET A 321 11.48 -3.65 -20.09
CA MET A 321 12.19 -4.59 -19.22
C MET A 321 11.19 -5.46 -18.46
N LEU A 322 11.49 -6.75 -18.32
CA LEU A 322 10.89 -7.57 -17.27
C LEU A 322 11.87 -7.70 -16.10
N THR A 323 11.40 -7.60 -14.85
CA THR A 323 12.25 -7.87 -13.68
C THR A 323 12.34 -9.37 -13.38
N SER A 324 13.55 -9.80 -13.04
CA SER A 324 13.83 -11.13 -12.50
C SER A 324 13.50 -11.23 -11.00
N LYS A 325 13.50 -10.11 -10.27
CA LYS A 325 13.17 -10.01 -8.83
C LYS A 325 11.64 -10.05 -8.62
N ARG A 326 11.03 -11.18 -8.98
CA ARG A 326 9.57 -11.37 -8.95
C ARG A 326 9.05 -11.68 -7.54
N PHE A 327 8.13 -10.86 -7.07
CA PHE A 327 7.37 -11.04 -5.82
C PHE A 327 6.11 -11.87 -6.04
N SER A 328 5.63 -12.53 -4.99
CA SER A 328 4.32 -13.22 -4.93
C SER A 328 3.30 -12.26 -4.34
N THR A 329 2.82 -11.34 -5.17
CA THR A 329 1.95 -10.23 -4.76
C THR A 329 0.55 -10.73 -4.42
N ILE A 330 0.36 -11.12 -3.16
CA ILE A 330 -0.96 -11.46 -2.61
C ILE A 330 -1.78 -10.20 -2.36
N TRP A 331 -3.10 -10.29 -2.52
CA TRP A 331 -3.99 -9.15 -2.23
C TRP A 331 -3.87 -8.77 -0.75
N GLY A 332 -3.65 -7.48 -0.48
CA GLY A 332 -3.38 -6.96 0.87
C GLY A 332 -1.97 -7.22 1.42
N GLY A 333 -1.09 -7.92 0.69
CA GLY A 333 0.21 -8.35 1.17
C GLY A 333 1.18 -7.22 1.53
N ALA A 334 1.94 -7.42 2.60
CA ALA A 334 3.10 -6.60 2.94
C ALA A 334 4.16 -6.59 1.81
N SER A 335 4.23 -7.70 1.06
CA SER A 335 5.13 -7.88 -0.08
C SER A 335 4.92 -6.88 -1.22
N LEU A 336 3.74 -6.25 -1.36
CA LEU A 336 3.47 -5.29 -2.44
C LEU A 336 4.31 -4.00 -2.30
N LEU A 337 4.38 -3.41 -1.10
CA LEU A 337 5.24 -2.23 -0.86
C LEU A 337 6.72 -2.58 -1.06
N GLN A 338 7.15 -3.75 -0.56
CA GLN A 338 8.52 -4.22 -0.78
C GLN A 338 8.83 -4.40 -2.27
N ALA A 339 7.85 -4.85 -3.06
CA ALA A 339 7.97 -4.95 -4.50
C ALA A 339 8.18 -3.56 -5.14
N HIS A 340 7.29 -2.59 -4.88
CA HIS A 340 7.41 -1.22 -5.41
C HIS A 340 8.74 -0.54 -5.03
N LEU A 341 9.20 -0.69 -3.77
CA LEU A 341 10.51 -0.18 -3.33
C LEU A 341 11.68 -0.85 -4.07
N THR A 342 11.57 -2.16 -4.34
CA THR A 342 12.58 -2.91 -5.12
C THR A 342 12.58 -2.47 -6.58
N PHE A 343 11.41 -2.25 -7.19
CA PHE A 343 11.28 -1.79 -8.58
C PHE A 343 11.93 -0.42 -8.77
N LEU A 344 11.66 0.52 -7.86
CA LEU A 344 12.34 1.82 -7.85
C LEU A 344 13.86 1.68 -7.66
N SER A 345 14.31 0.78 -6.78
CA SER A 345 15.74 0.51 -6.60
C SER A 345 16.41 -0.05 -7.86
N GLU A 346 15.77 -0.96 -8.59
CA GLU A 346 16.27 -1.45 -9.89
C GLU A 346 16.28 -0.33 -10.94
N LEU A 347 15.23 0.50 -10.99
CA LEU A 347 15.14 1.65 -11.90
C LEU A 347 16.22 2.71 -11.66
N PHE A 348 16.63 2.93 -10.41
CA PHE A 348 17.71 3.88 -10.08
C PHE A 348 19.13 3.28 -10.21
N LEU A 349 19.34 2.02 -9.79
CA LEU A 349 20.69 1.42 -9.71
C LEU A 349 21.06 0.59 -10.94
N GLU A 350 20.11 -0.14 -11.52
CA GLU A 350 20.35 -1.10 -12.61
C GLU A 350 19.94 -0.52 -13.99
N ARG A 351 19.12 0.55 -14.00
CA ARG A 351 18.73 1.31 -15.20
C ARG A 351 19.04 2.82 -15.15
N PRO A 352 20.25 3.27 -14.75
CA PRO A 352 20.58 4.70 -14.68
C PRO A 352 20.51 5.42 -16.04
N ALA A 353 20.60 4.69 -17.16
CA ALA A 353 20.40 5.23 -18.52
C ALA A 353 18.92 5.55 -18.84
N TRP A 354 17.96 5.00 -18.10
CA TRP A 354 16.55 5.36 -18.22
C TRP A 354 16.30 6.66 -17.44
N ASN A 355 16.52 7.81 -18.09
CA ASN A 355 16.23 9.12 -17.51
C ASN A 355 14.72 9.41 -17.54
N TRP A 356 13.98 8.76 -16.64
CA TRP A 356 12.56 9.00 -16.36
C TRP A 356 12.38 10.09 -15.29
N ASP A 357 11.29 10.84 -15.38
CA ASP A 357 10.90 11.93 -14.46
C ASP A 357 9.68 11.55 -13.60
N TYR A 358 8.80 10.70 -14.12
CA TYR A 358 7.57 10.25 -13.46
C TYR A 358 7.46 8.73 -13.39
N TYR A 359 7.14 8.21 -12.22
CA TYR A 359 6.80 6.80 -11.99
C TYR A 359 5.28 6.66 -11.89
N ILE A 360 4.68 5.75 -12.67
CA ILE A 360 3.23 5.46 -12.64
C ILE A 360 3.03 3.95 -12.61
N ASN A 361 2.33 3.42 -11.60
CA ASN A 361 1.97 2.00 -11.54
C ASN A 361 0.65 1.69 -12.29
N LEU A 362 0.56 0.49 -12.87
CA LEU A 362 -0.62 -0.05 -13.57
C LEU A 362 -0.72 -1.58 -13.36
N SER A 363 -1.92 -2.16 -13.40
CA SER A 363 -2.17 -3.62 -13.46
C SER A 363 -2.44 -4.11 -14.89
N GLU A 364 -2.70 -5.42 -15.06
CA GLU A 364 -3.28 -5.95 -16.30
C GLU A 364 -4.73 -5.52 -16.55
N SER A 365 -5.40 -4.94 -15.55
CA SER A 365 -6.82 -4.55 -15.61
C SER A 365 -7.06 -3.08 -15.98
N ASP A 366 -6.02 -2.25 -15.91
CA ASP A 366 -6.09 -0.83 -16.21
C ASP A 366 -6.23 -0.53 -17.70
N TYR A 367 -6.79 0.65 -18.01
CA TYR A 367 -6.89 1.15 -19.38
C TYR A 367 -6.92 2.68 -19.42
N PRO A 368 -6.15 3.34 -20.33
CA PRO A 368 -6.10 4.80 -20.39
C PRO A 368 -7.40 5.41 -20.95
N VAL A 369 -7.82 6.54 -20.36
CA VAL A 369 -9.01 7.32 -20.77
C VAL A 369 -8.66 8.65 -21.47
N LYS A 370 -7.36 8.93 -21.64
CA LYS A 370 -6.77 10.00 -22.45
C LYS A 370 -5.57 9.41 -23.22
N SER A 371 -5.04 10.12 -24.22
CA SER A 371 -3.82 9.65 -24.90
C SER A 371 -2.58 9.79 -24.00
N VAL A 372 -1.53 9.03 -24.31
CA VAL A 372 -0.23 9.18 -23.64
C VAL A 372 0.37 10.58 -23.88
N THR A 373 0.08 11.21 -25.03
CA THR A 373 0.46 12.60 -25.32
C THR A 373 -0.23 13.60 -24.39
N ASP A 374 -1.54 13.46 -24.15
CA ASP A 374 -2.27 14.33 -23.22
C ASP A 374 -1.72 14.20 -21.78
N LEU A 375 -1.36 12.98 -21.37
CA LEU A 375 -0.76 12.70 -20.07
C LEU A 375 0.63 13.34 -19.96
N THR A 376 1.45 13.22 -20.99
CA THR A 376 2.82 13.78 -21.00
C THR A 376 2.82 15.31 -21.07
N GLU A 377 1.94 15.96 -21.84
CA GLU A 377 1.80 17.42 -21.80
C GLU A 377 1.27 17.89 -20.43
N TYR A 378 0.27 17.21 -19.86
CA TYR A 378 -0.24 17.50 -18.51
C TYR A 378 0.85 17.41 -17.43
N LEU A 379 1.63 16.33 -17.42
CA LEU A 379 2.71 16.12 -16.45
C LEU A 379 3.91 17.06 -16.70
N THR A 380 4.13 17.50 -17.95
CA THR A 380 5.14 18.52 -18.30
C THR A 380 4.73 19.91 -17.82
N ALA A 381 3.44 20.24 -17.84
CA ALA A 381 2.91 21.50 -17.30
C ALA A 381 2.97 21.57 -15.75
N TYR A 382 3.04 20.43 -15.08
CA TYR A 382 2.99 20.32 -13.61
C TYR A 382 4.17 19.47 -13.06
N LYS A 383 5.39 19.68 -13.57
CA LYS A 383 6.62 19.05 -13.06
C LYS A 383 6.82 19.26 -11.56
N GLY A 384 7.43 18.28 -10.89
CA GLY A 384 7.70 18.33 -9.45
C GLY A 384 6.54 17.92 -8.54
N ILE A 385 5.34 17.66 -9.07
CA ILE A 385 4.15 17.32 -8.28
C ILE A 385 3.93 15.79 -8.28
N SER A 386 3.94 15.16 -7.11
CA SER A 386 3.47 13.78 -6.94
C SER A 386 1.94 13.73 -6.79
N TYR A 387 1.30 12.78 -7.47
CA TYR A 387 -0.14 12.55 -7.50
C TYR A 387 -0.50 11.34 -6.62
N LEU A 388 -1.20 11.61 -5.53
CA LEU A 388 -1.63 10.64 -4.51
C LEU A 388 -3.09 10.91 -4.15
N ARG A 389 -3.94 9.86 -4.07
CA ARG A 389 -5.37 10.04 -3.78
C ARG A 389 -5.72 9.61 -2.35
N SER A 390 -5.83 10.60 -1.45
CA SER A 390 -6.42 10.40 -0.12
C SER A 390 -7.90 9.99 -0.19
N SER A 391 -8.29 9.11 0.73
CA SER A 391 -9.68 8.72 1.05
C SER A 391 -10.54 9.89 1.55
N GLY A 392 -9.91 10.99 1.97
CA GLY A 392 -10.49 12.31 2.12
C GLY A 392 -11.33 12.56 3.36
N LYS A 393 -12.04 11.55 3.88
CA LYS A 393 -13.11 11.71 4.88
C LYS A 393 -12.97 10.76 6.08
N ASN A 394 -12.69 11.34 7.25
CA ASN A 394 -12.55 10.68 8.55
C ASN A 394 -11.35 9.69 8.64
N VAL A 395 -10.17 10.23 8.90
CA VAL A 395 -8.92 9.47 9.12
C VAL A 395 -9.02 8.44 10.27
N PRO A 396 -9.65 8.72 11.44
CA PRO A 396 -9.85 7.69 12.47
C PRO A 396 -10.56 6.44 11.94
N ARG A 397 -11.58 6.61 11.10
CA ARG A 397 -12.31 5.51 10.46
C ARG A 397 -11.52 4.83 9.35
N PHE A 398 -10.64 5.55 8.64
CA PHE A 398 -9.70 4.94 7.69
C PHE A 398 -8.72 4.01 8.41
N ILE A 399 -8.02 4.51 9.43
CA ILE A 399 -7.11 3.75 10.31
C ILE A 399 -7.74 2.44 10.79
N LYS A 400 -8.95 2.50 11.35
CA LYS A 400 -9.68 1.31 11.86
C LYS A 400 -10.14 0.36 10.75
N LYS A 401 -10.44 0.86 9.54
CA LYS A 401 -10.85 0.04 8.39
C LYS A 401 -9.69 -0.73 7.77
N GLN A 402 -8.55 -0.07 7.56
CA GLN A 402 -7.35 -0.71 7.00
C GLN A 402 -6.59 -1.56 8.02
N GLY A 403 -7.00 -1.52 9.31
CA GLY A 403 -6.31 -2.23 10.38
C GLY A 403 -4.91 -1.67 10.63
N MET A 404 -4.69 -0.37 10.46
CA MET A 404 -3.38 0.26 10.74
C MET A 404 -3.00 0.12 12.23
N ASP A 405 -4.00 0.02 13.11
CA ASP A 405 -3.85 -0.30 14.54
C ASP A 405 -3.66 -1.81 14.81
N GLN A 406 -3.38 -2.63 13.79
CA GLN A 406 -3.04 -4.05 13.90
C GLN A 406 -1.67 -4.35 13.26
N THR A 407 -0.94 -5.27 13.87
CA THR A 407 0.27 -5.89 13.32
C THR A 407 -0.12 -7.09 12.44
N PHE A 408 0.50 -7.18 11.27
CA PHE A 408 0.39 -8.31 10.37
C PHE A 408 1.78 -8.87 10.02
N HIS A 409 1.88 -10.17 9.75
CA HIS A 409 3.09 -10.79 9.19
C HIS A 409 2.75 -11.63 7.96
N GLU A 410 3.56 -11.55 6.91
CA GLU A 410 3.35 -12.31 5.67
C GLU A 410 4.26 -13.55 5.61
N CYS A 411 3.66 -14.74 5.62
CA CYS A 411 4.36 -15.99 5.31
C CYS A 411 3.40 -17.02 4.69
N GLU A 412 3.94 -17.96 3.91
CA GLU A 412 3.18 -18.98 3.15
C GLU A 412 2.22 -18.42 2.06
N ASN A 413 2.45 -17.18 1.60
CA ASN A 413 1.51 -16.42 0.75
C ASN A 413 0.16 -16.14 1.47
N HIS A 414 0.21 -15.94 2.79
CA HIS A 414 -0.92 -15.51 3.62
C HIS A 414 -0.48 -14.41 4.57
N LEU A 415 -1.39 -13.47 4.84
CA LEU A 415 -1.16 -12.37 5.78
C LEU A 415 -1.83 -12.70 7.13
N TRP A 416 -1.01 -12.89 8.16
CA TRP A 416 -1.42 -13.31 9.48
C TRP A 416 -1.56 -12.11 10.41
N ARG A 417 -2.74 -11.88 11.01
CA ARG A 417 -2.89 -10.88 12.10
C ARG A 417 -2.16 -11.38 13.35
N VAL A 418 -1.25 -10.56 13.88
CA VAL A 418 -0.40 -10.85 15.04
C VAL A 418 -0.87 -10.11 16.30
N GLY A 419 -1.73 -9.10 16.18
CA GLY A 419 -2.38 -8.43 17.31
C GLY A 419 -2.60 -6.95 17.08
N PRO A 420 -3.17 -6.22 18.06
CA PRO A 420 -3.25 -4.77 18.03
C PRO A 420 -1.86 -4.14 18.23
N ARG A 421 -1.65 -2.93 17.70
CA ARG A 421 -0.45 -2.10 17.90
C ARG A 421 -0.81 -0.62 18.07
N PRO A 422 -0.05 0.16 18.87
CA PRO A 422 -0.20 1.61 18.92
C PRO A 422 0.24 2.26 17.60
N LEU A 423 -0.39 3.38 17.24
CA LEU A 423 0.05 4.21 16.11
C LEU A 423 1.23 5.11 16.51
N PRO A 424 2.29 5.18 15.70
CA PRO A 424 3.38 6.15 15.86
C PRO A 424 2.91 7.59 16.11
N TYR A 425 3.66 8.31 16.93
CA TYR A 425 3.44 9.71 17.28
C TYR A 425 4.51 10.62 16.66
N GLY A 426 4.16 11.91 16.51
CA GLY A 426 4.98 12.91 15.81
C GLY A 426 4.55 13.15 14.36
N ILE A 427 3.99 12.13 13.70
CA ILE A 427 3.41 12.22 12.34
C ILE A 427 1.87 12.28 12.32
N VAL A 428 1.34 12.68 11.16
CA VAL A 428 -0.09 12.63 10.80
C VAL A 428 -0.29 11.48 9.80
N PHE A 429 -1.36 10.71 9.95
CA PHE A 429 -1.75 9.68 8.99
C PHE A 429 -2.74 10.23 7.96
N ASP A 430 -2.56 9.84 6.70
CA ASP A 430 -3.52 9.93 5.60
C ASP A 430 -3.25 8.74 4.67
N GLY A 431 -4.18 8.43 3.76
CA GLY A 431 -4.10 7.29 2.84
C GLY A 431 -5.39 7.16 2.02
N GLY A 432 -5.38 6.34 0.96
CA GLY A 432 -6.55 6.11 0.14
C GLY A 432 -6.37 5.12 -1.02
N SER A 433 -5.58 5.45 -2.04
CA SER A 433 -5.39 4.60 -3.22
C SER A 433 -3.92 4.29 -3.46
N ASP A 434 -3.67 3.02 -3.74
CA ASP A 434 -2.40 2.41 -4.17
C ASP A 434 -1.98 2.78 -5.61
N TRP A 435 -2.86 3.39 -6.39
CA TRP A 435 -2.55 3.97 -7.70
C TRP A 435 -1.90 5.36 -7.54
N VAL A 436 -0.63 5.47 -7.92
CA VAL A 436 0.23 6.61 -7.62
C VAL A 436 1.00 7.12 -8.85
N GLY A 437 1.16 8.43 -8.95
CA GLY A 437 2.05 9.08 -9.92
C GLY A 437 3.15 9.84 -9.19
N LEU A 438 4.33 9.25 -9.02
CA LEU A 438 5.40 9.82 -8.18
C LEU A 438 6.40 10.63 -9.03
N TRP A 439 6.73 11.84 -8.57
CA TRP A 439 7.87 12.58 -9.08
C TRP A 439 9.19 11.92 -8.67
N ARG A 440 10.17 11.88 -9.58
CA ARG A 440 11.45 11.17 -9.45
C ARG A 440 12.18 11.45 -8.12
N GLU A 441 12.37 12.70 -7.73
CA GLU A 441 13.09 13.03 -6.49
C GLU A 441 12.36 12.53 -5.23
N PHE A 442 11.03 12.50 -5.23
CA PHE A 442 10.26 11.95 -4.10
C PHE A 442 10.39 10.42 -4.05
N ALA A 443 10.34 9.75 -5.20
CA ALA A 443 10.57 8.31 -5.29
C ALA A 443 12.02 7.93 -4.86
N HIS A 444 13.01 8.74 -5.24
CA HIS A 444 14.40 8.60 -4.80
C HIS A 444 14.53 8.76 -3.27
N TYR A 445 13.91 9.79 -2.69
CA TYR A 445 13.86 10.01 -1.24
C TYR A 445 13.25 8.81 -0.51
N ALA A 446 12.10 8.30 -0.97
CA ALA A 446 11.42 7.16 -0.36
C ALA A 446 12.28 5.89 -0.36
N VAL A 447 13.03 5.60 -1.44
CA VAL A 447 13.93 4.43 -1.50
C VAL A 447 15.19 4.64 -0.66
N PHE A 448 15.94 5.72 -0.88
CA PHE A 448 17.32 5.82 -0.40
C PHE A 448 17.50 6.58 0.91
N SER A 449 16.51 7.35 1.40
CA SER A 449 16.69 8.07 2.67
C SER A 449 16.90 7.12 3.84
N GLN A 450 17.88 7.49 4.68
CA GLN A 450 18.25 6.85 5.94
C GLN A 450 17.81 7.70 7.15
N ASP A 451 16.93 8.68 6.96
CA ASP A 451 16.36 9.44 8.07
C ASP A 451 15.41 8.57 8.93
N GLU A 452 15.22 8.96 10.20
CA GLU A 452 14.43 8.21 11.18
C GLU A 452 12.95 8.06 10.76
N LEU A 453 12.39 9.02 10.00
CA LEU A 453 11.02 8.94 9.49
C LEU A 453 10.91 7.83 8.45
N VAL A 454 11.76 7.84 7.42
CA VAL A 454 11.71 6.86 6.32
C VAL A 454 12.10 5.46 6.80
N LEU A 455 13.09 5.33 7.67
CA LEU A 455 13.45 4.03 8.27
C LEU A 455 12.33 3.50 9.18
N GLY A 456 11.75 4.35 10.03
CA GLY A 456 10.65 3.99 10.91
C GLY A 456 9.37 3.62 10.17
N LEU A 457 9.02 4.36 9.10
CA LEU A 457 7.89 4.04 8.23
C LEU A 457 8.09 2.72 7.48
N LYS A 458 9.30 2.45 6.94
CA LYS A 458 9.62 1.15 6.30
C LYS A 458 9.40 -0.01 7.29
N GLN A 459 9.89 0.10 8.52
CA GLN A 459 9.68 -0.92 9.55
C GLN A 459 8.20 -1.05 9.99
N TYR A 460 7.45 0.05 10.03
CA TYR A 460 6.02 0.04 10.37
C TYR A 460 5.15 -0.61 9.28
N TYR A 461 5.37 -0.22 8.00
CA TYR A 461 4.59 -0.73 6.87
C TYR A 461 4.95 -2.17 6.47
N LYS A 462 6.18 -2.63 6.75
CA LYS A 462 6.59 -4.06 6.64
C LYS A 462 5.64 -5.03 7.34
N TYR A 463 4.97 -4.58 8.40
CA TYR A 463 4.04 -5.39 9.21
C TYR A 463 2.58 -4.89 9.12
N SER A 464 2.16 -4.39 7.95
CA SER A 464 0.83 -3.82 7.70
C SER A 464 0.05 -4.56 6.61
N LEU A 465 -1.27 -4.55 6.73
CA LEU A 465 -2.21 -4.85 5.64
C LEU A 465 -2.25 -3.65 4.67
N LEU A 466 -2.37 -3.92 3.36
CA LEU A 466 -2.51 -2.91 2.29
C LEU A 466 -1.49 -1.74 2.40
N PRO A 467 -0.18 -2.00 2.51
CA PRO A 467 0.84 -1.00 2.84
C PRO A 467 1.15 0.04 1.74
N VAL A 468 0.33 0.11 0.68
CA VAL A 468 0.45 1.06 -0.43
C VAL A 468 -0.78 1.99 -0.49
N GLU A 469 -1.84 1.70 0.27
CA GLU A 469 -3.01 2.59 0.48
C GLU A 469 -2.78 3.63 1.59
#